data_AF-A0A9D4TKA1-F1
#
_entry.id   AF-A0A9D4TKA1-F1
#
_cell.length_a   1.000
_cell.length_b   1.000
_cell.length_c   1.000
_cell.angle_alpha   90.00
_cell.angle_beta   90.00
_cell.angle_gamma   90.00
#
_symmetry.space_group_name_H-M   'P 1'
#
loop_
_entity.id
_entity.type
_entity.pdbx_description
1 polymer ?
#
loop_
_entity_poly.entity_id
_entity_poly.type
_entity_poly.pdbx_seq_one_letter_code
_entity_poly.pdbx_strand_id
1 'polypeptide(L)'
;MPGTRAVLRAALLLALSLLMVRAEAGLQDTVRVSSIPMSTDAEAAVATQLLSALTWASNELNTGRADDFVAAYEAPVGAADVDVERIATKVIAASLATWQLGVIDSPTNRGMKPERFTMYNRTHYFQIPKDPIGTLVWFHGCVHDASAGWPYDPEDCPECLGLPEEVAHTKQALAHGYVFLAVESRNRDLKGRCFDFGPDNSTSDTFEAPEIVQRFVTVKGLTKLPIYSAGVSSGASFAVKLPKAFFSPEYTVRVSGAISEANAISIEAWGLLNTQGGLRFPRFPPVAYVIMGQEDPGSREQMLENVGLFKKFGIPSDWVSVWPRTVNSSYFSDRSPAIELKQSRAIYRALKALGVVDEDGHLTGNPRHDVRNKTSPLFQWNVRLQQRLPWLNRNRDKPPMLTVLSDRGTIYEELNVAFAQHEIIADYLVPCLVWLRSKGKQDLKELSKQLGVQRLRDLTMTRIYFSPPPPPPRANPAGLRRKPPSGLKKLFDAGVG
;
A
#
# COMPACT_ATOMS: atom_id res chain seq x y z
N MET A 1 27.50 -32.29 -34.86
CA MET A 1 27.74 -31.44 -33.68
C MET A 1 27.23 -32.16 -32.43
N PRO A 2 28.11 -32.52 -31.47
CA PRO A 2 27.72 -33.25 -30.26
C PRO A 2 27.05 -32.38 -29.16
N GLY A 3 27.23 -31.05 -29.18
CA GLY A 3 26.79 -30.14 -28.12
C GLY A 3 25.27 -29.92 -28.00
N THR A 4 24.51 -30.07 -29.08
CA THR A 4 23.06 -29.84 -29.09
C THR A 4 22.26 -30.90 -28.33
N ARG A 5 22.80 -32.11 -28.14
CA ARG A 5 22.12 -33.19 -27.40
C ARG A 5 22.24 -33.05 -25.87
N ALA A 6 23.29 -32.42 -25.37
CA ALA A 6 23.49 -32.20 -23.94
C ALA A 6 22.60 -31.06 -23.41
N VAL A 7 22.50 -29.97 -24.17
CA VAL A 7 21.61 -28.83 -23.86
C VAL A 7 20.14 -29.25 -23.88
N LEU A 8 19.73 -30.07 -24.86
CA LEU A 8 18.38 -30.63 -24.89
C LEU A 8 18.09 -31.53 -23.69
N ARG A 9 19.05 -32.34 -23.22
CA ARG A 9 18.88 -33.22 -22.06
C ARG A 9 18.78 -32.44 -20.74
N ALA A 10 19.58 -31.39 -20.56
CA ALA A 10 19.51 -30.53 -19.38
C ALA A 10 18.18 -29.75 -19.34
N ALA A 11 17.72 -29.22 -20.47
CA ALA A 11 16.41 -28.58 -20.57
C ALA A 11 15.24 -29.55 -20.36
N LEU A 12 15.36 -30.79 -20.83
CA LEU A 12 14.35 -31.84 -20.62
C LEU A 12 14.29 -32.28 -19.15
N LEU A 13 15.44 -32.40 -18.47
CA LEU A 13 15.51 -32.72 -17.04
C LEU A 13 15.00 -31.57 -16.16
N LEU A 14 15.25 -30.32 -16.55
CA LEU A 14 14.67 -29.14 -15.88
C LEU A 14 13.14 -29.07 -16.09
N ALA A 15 12.65 -29.43 -17.28
CA ALA A 15 11.22 -29.49 -17.57
C ALA A 15 10.51 -30.67 -16.88
N LEU A 16 11.16 -31.83 -16.77
CA LEU A 16 10.66 -33.02 -16.06
C LEU A 16 10.62 -32.81 -14.54
N SER A 17 11.64 -32.15 -13.95
CA SER A 17 11.63 -31.80 -12.53
C SER A 17 10.55 -30.76 -12.19
N LEU A 18 10.29 -29.80 -13.07
CA LEU A 18 9.16 -28.86 -12.95
C LEU A 18 7.77 -29.56 -13.04
N LEU A 19 7.66 -30.68 -13.76
CA LEU A 19 6.44 -31.48 -13.86
C LEU A 19 6.23 -32.41 -12.65
N MET A 20 7.31 -32.96 -12.08
CA MET A 20 7.26 -33.85 -10.90
C MET A 20 6.94 -33.09 -9.60
N VAL A 21 7.46 -31.86 -9.42
CA VAL A 21 7.12 -31.00 -8.26
C VAL A 21 5.63 -30.68 -8.15
N ARG A 22 4.86 -30.81 -9.24
CA ARG A 22 3.40 -30.65 -9.23
C ARG A 22 2.64 -31.85 -8.65
N ALA A 23 3.25 -33.03 -8.57
CA ALA A 23 2.56 -34.26 -8.22
C ALA A 23 2.62 -34.63 -6.72
N GLU A 24 3.62 -34.17 -5.97
CA GLU A 24 3.86 -34.68 -4.59
C GLU A 24 3.87 -33.66 -3.45
N ALA A 25 3.77 -32.35 -3.72
CA ALA A 25 3.87 -31.36 -2.64
C ALA A 25 2.53 -31.10 -1.93
N GLY A 26 2.08 -32.07 -1.13
CA GLY A 26 1.17 -31.86 0.00
C GLY A 26 1.89 -31.18 1.17
N LEU A 27 2.56 -30.05 0.92
CA LEU A 27 3.25 -29.27 1.95
C LEU A 27 2.26 -28.32 2.62
N GLN A 28 1.68 -28.80 3.72
CA GLN A 28 1.16 -27.93 4.78
C GLN A 28 2.33 -27.45 5.64
N ASP A 29 2.20 -26.21 6.13
CA ASP A 29 3.10 -25.45 7.02
C ASP A 29 4.25 -24.62 6.40
N THR A 30 4.24 -23.34 6.81
CA THR A 30 5.17 -22.26 6.48
C THR A 30 6.55 -22.51 7.11
N VAL A 31 7.42 -23.21 6.40
CA VAL A 31 8.84 -23.31 6.76
C VAL A 31 9.56 -22.00 6.42
N ARG A 32 10.06 -21.27 7.43
CA ARG A 32 11.03 -20.20 7.23
C ARG A 32 12.31 -20.81 6.65
N VAL A 33 12.56 -20.58 5.36
CA VAL A 33 13.76 -21.09 4.67
C VAL A 33 14.95 -20.17 4.96
N SER A 34 15.47 -20.20 6.18
CA SER A 34 16.78 -19.62 6.50
C SER A 34 17.91 -20.65 6.42
N SER A 35 17.58 -21.94 6.35
CA SER A 35 18.53 -23.04 6.18
C SER A 35 17.86 -24.21 5.48
N ILE A 36 18.51 -24.82 4.50
CA ILE A 36 18.07 -26.11 3.95
C ILE A 36 18.69 -27.19 4.86
N PRO A 37 17.90 -27.93 5.66
CA PRO A 37 18.45 -28.94 6.55
C PRO A 37 19.03 -30.08 5.72
N MET A 38 20.34 -30.29 5.90
CA MET A 38 21.12 -31.39 5.31
C MET A 38 21.47 -32.36 6.43
N SER A 39 21.30 -33.65 6.16
CA SER A 39 21.58 -34.69 7.14
C SER A 39 23.05 -35.09 7.17
N THR A 40 23.82 -34.73 6.13
CA THR A 40 25.24 -35.08 5.98
C THR A 40 26.02 -33.98 5.27
N ASP A 41 27.35 -33.98 5.42
CA ASP A 41 28.25 -33.06 4.70
C ASP A 41 28.22 -33.29 3.17
N ALA A 42 28.01 -34.55 2.75
CA ALA A 42 27.86 -34.89 1.34
C ALA A 42 26.58 -34.28 0.73
N GLU A 43 25.44 -34.31 1.46
CA GLU A 43 24.21 -33.64 1.05
C GLU A 43 24.40 -32.12 0.96
N ALA A 44 25.10 -31.51 1.92
CA ALA A 44 25.42 -30.10 1.91
C ALA A 44 26.28 -29.70 0.70
N ALA A 45 27.32 -30.47 0.39
CA ALA A 45 28.19 -30.21 -0.75
C ALA A 45 27.44 -30.33 -2.10
N VAL A 46 26.61 -31.36 -2.27
CA VAL A 46 25.74 -31.51 -3.46
C VAL A 46 24.76 -30.33 -3.58
N ALA A 47 24.16 -29.90 -2.47
CA ALA A 47 23.26 -28.75 -2.46
C ALA A 47 23.94 -27.44 -2.85
N THR A 48 25.16 -27.18 -2.36
CA THR A 48 25.97 -26.00 -2.73
C THR A 48 26.31 -25.98 -4.21
N GLN A 49 26.65 -27.14 -4.79
CA GLN A 49 26.95 -27.27 -6.21
C GLN A 49 25.71 -27.02 -7.09
N LEU A 50 24.56 -27.59 -6.72
CA LEU A 50 23.28 -27.33 -7.39
C LEU A 50 22.86 -25.86 -7.31
N LEU A 51 23.03 -25.22 -6.15
CA LEU A 51 22.73 -23.79 -5.98
C LEU A 51 23.67 -22.92 -6.83
N SER A 52 24.95 -23.28 -6.92
CA SER A 52 25.93 -22.59 -7.77
C SER A 52 25.59 -22.71 -9.25
N ALA A 53 25.20 -23.91 -9.70
CA ALA A 53 24.74 -24.14 -11.07
C ALA A 53 23.45 -23.35 -11.39
N LEU A 54 22.49 -23.31 -10.47
CA LEU A 54 21.26 -22.51 -10.61
C LEU A 54 21.56 -21.01 -10.66
N THR A 55 22.51 -20.53 -9.85
CA THR A 55 22.95 -19.12 -9.84
C THR A 55 23.62 -18.74 -11.15
N TRP A 56 24.47 -19.61 -11.69
CA TRP A 56 25.14 -19.41 -12.97
C TRP A 56 24.15 -19.39 -14.15
N ALA A 57 23.29 -20.41 -14.25
CA ALA A 57 22.23 -20.45 -15.25
C ALA A 57 21.31 -19.23 -15.15
N SER A 58 21.06 -18.76 -13.92
CA SER A 58 20.34 -17.51 -13.73
C SER A 58 21.09 -16.29 -14.25
N ASN A 59 22.41 -16.18 -14.09
CA ASN A 59 23.20 -15.04 -14.60
C ASN A 59 23.20 -14.96 -16.13
N GLU A 60 23.31 -16.09 -16.81
CA GLU A 60 23.19 -16.17 -18.27
C GLU A 60 21.80 -15.68 -18.72
N LEU A 61 20.73 -16.21 -18.12
CA LEU A 61 19.35 -15.79 -18.38
C LEU A 61 19.12 -14.29 -18.05
N ASN A 62 19.79 -13.77 -17.03
CA ASN A 62 19.62 -12.38 -16.58
C ASN A 62 20.35 -11.39 -17.48
N THR A 63 21.54 -11.74 -17.98
CA THR A 63 22.42 -10.82 -18.73
C THR A 63 22.37 -11.02 -20.24
N GLY A 64 21.84 -12.16 -20.72
CA GLY A 64 21.81 -12.51 -22.15
C GLY A 64 23.20 -12.76 -22.73
N ARG A 65 24.25 -12.78 -21.90
CA ARG A 65 25.59 -13.22 -22.29
C ARG A 65 25.68 -14.69 -21.97
N ALA A 66 25.84 -15.51 -23.00
CA ALA A 66 26.32 -16.87 -22.83
C ALA A 66 27.69 -16.78 -22.17
N ASP A 67 27.83 -17.33 -20.96
CA ASP A 67 29.16 -17.65 -20.48
C ASP A 67 29.55 -18.94 -21.22
N ASP A 68 30.57 -18.87 -22.08
CA ASP A 68 31.08 -20.04 -22.81
C ASP A 68 31.75 -21.08 -21.87
N PHE A 69 31.55 -20.97 -20.57
CA PHE A 69 32.20 -21.74 -19.52
C PHE A 69 31.19 -22.63 -18.81
N VAL A 70 31.10 -23.90 -19.24
CA VAL A 70 30.49 -24.95 -18.42
C VAL A 70 31.51 -25.32 -17.34
N ALA A 71 31.32 -24.79 -16.13
CA ALA A 71 32.09 -25.26 -14.97
C ALA A 71 31.72 -26.73 -14.71
N ALA A 72 32.57 -27.64 -15.18
CA ALA A 72 32.54 -29.04 -14.77
C ALA A 72 33.07 -29.10 -13.33
N TYR A 73 32.15 -29.11 -12.38
CA TYR A 73 32.48 -29.36 -10.98
C TYR A 73 32.69 -30.86 -10.80
N GLU A 74 33.80 -31.25 -10.18
CA GLU A 74 33.97 -32.62 -9.72
C GLU A 74 32.83 -33.00 -8.76
N ALA A 75 32.39 -34.25 -8.80
CA ALA A 75 31.40 -34.74 -7.87
C ALA A 75 31.95 -34.64 -6.43
N PRO A 76 31.20 -34.07 -5.47
CA PRO A 76 31.62 -34.00 -4.09
C PRO A 76 31.94 -35.38 -3.53
N VAL A 77 32.89 -35.43 -2.60
CA VAL A 77 33.21 -36.68 -1.89
C VAL A 77 31.94 -37.21 -1.20
N GLY A 78 31.57 -38.46 -1.51
CA GLY A 78 30.34 -39.09 -0.99
C GLY A 78 29.06 -38.78 -1.77
N ALA A 79 29.12 -38.05 -2.89
CA ALA A 79 27.93 -37.72 -3.69
C ALA A 79 27.23 -38.96 -4.30
N ALA A 80 27.95 -40.09 -4.44
CA ALA A 80 27.37 -41.34 -4.93
C ALA A 80 26.29 -41.91 -3.98
N ASP A 81 26.36 -41.58 -2.69
CA ASP A 81 25.43 -42.04 -1.66
C ASP A 81 24.34 -41.00 -1.35
N VAL A 82 24.33 -39.88 -2.07
CA VAL A 82 23.35 -38.80 -1.89
C VAL A 82 22.19 -38.98 -2.88
N ASP A 83 20.97 -38.93 -2.36
CA ASP A 83 19.76 -38.80 -3.18
C ASP A 83 19.69 -37.40 -3.81
N VAL A 84 20.31 -37.26 -4.98
CA VAL A 84 20.43 -36.00 -5.71
C VAL A 84 19.05 -35.43 -6.08
N GLU A 85 18.05 -36.28 -6.34
CA GLU A 85 16.70 -35.83 -6.71
C GLU A 85 16.00 -35.17 -5.52
N ARG A 86 16.08 -35.78 -4.34
CA ARG A 86 15.57 -35.19 -3.10
C ARG A 86 16.30 -33.91 -2.74
N ILE A 87 17.62 -33.85 -2.87
CA ILE A 87 18.40 -32.64 -2.60
C ILE A 87 18.09 -31.55 -3.63
N ALA A 88 18.00 -31.87 -4.92
CA ALA A 88 17.60 -30.93 -5.97
C ALA A 88 16.21 -30.36 -5.70
N THR A 89 15.27 -31.20 -5.27
CA THR A 89 13.91 -30.75 -4.89
C THR A 89 13.96 -29.78 -3.72
N LYS A 90 14.73 -30.08 -2.66
CA LYS A 90 14.94 -29.16 -1.53
C LYS A 90 15.60 -27.85 -1.95
N VAL A 91 16.63 -27.89 -2.80
CA VAL A 91 17.35 -26.71 -3.30
C VAL A 91 16.46 -25.86 -4.20
N ILE A 92 15.70 -26.47 -5.10
CA ILE A 92 14.73 -25.78 -5.97
C ILE A 92 13.62 -25.18 -5.11
N ALA A 93 13.03 -25.94 -4.20
CA ALA A 93 11.99 -25.46 -3.28
C ALA A 93 12.49 -24.30 -2.42
N ALA A 94 13.71 -24.42 -1.87
CA ALA A 94 14.33 -23.36 -1.09
C ALA A 94 14.66 -22.11 -1.93
N SER A 95 15.15 -22.29 -3.15
CA SER A 95 15.44 -21.19 -4.09
C SER A 95 14.16 -20.46 -4.50
N LEU A 96 13.09 -21.21 -4.77
CA LEU A 96 11.76 -20.67 -5.06
C LEU A 96 11.16 -19.99 -3.82
N ALA A 97 11.36 -20.55 -2.63
CA ALA A 97 10.94 -19.96 -1.37
C ALA A 97 11.67 -18.64 -1.12
N THR A 98 13.00 -18.58 -1.24
CA THR A 98 13.78 -17.33 -1.12
C THR A 98 13.36 -16.28 -2.13
N TRP A 99 12.94 -16.71 -3.32
CA TRP A 99 12.39 -15.82 -4.33
C TRP A 99 10.96 -15.36 -4.03
N GLN A 100 10.25 -16.05 -3.13
CA GLN A 100 8.91 -15.71 -2.65
C GLN A 100 8.91 -15.10 -1.24
N LEU A 101 10.07 -15.00 -0.56
CA LEU A 101 10.23 -14.35 0.74
C LEU A 101 10.06 -12.83 0.57
N GLY A 102 8.81 -12.40 0.41
CA GLY A 102 8.42 -11.01 0.31
C GLY A 102 7.73 -10.51 1.58
N VAL A 103 7.72 -9.19 1.71
CA VAL A 103 6.94 -8.35 2.63
C VAL A 103 7.21 -8.50 4.13
N ILE A 104 7.12 -9.69 4.75
CA ILE A 104 7.22 -9.82 6.23
C ILE A 104 8.60 -9.39 6.72
N ASP A 105 9.65 -9.90 6.07
CA ASP A 105 11.04 -9.72 6.51
C ASP A 105 11.77 -8.57 5.81
N SER A 106 11.08 -7.75 5.02
CA SER A 106 11.72 -6.57 4.44
C SER A 106 12.28 -5.70 5.57
N PRO A 107 13.59 -5.34 5.53
CA PRO A 107 14.18 -4.47 6.54
C PRO A 107 13.43 -3.15 6.71
N THR A 108 12.79 -2.66 5.64
CA THR A 108 12.07 -1.38 5.65
C THR A 108 10.65 -1.49 6.21
N ASN A 109 10.13 -2.71 6.37
CA ASN A 109 8.85 -3.01 7.04
C ASN A 109 9.01 -3.30 8.54
N ARG A 110 10.25 -3.36 9.05
CA ARG A 110 10.53 -3.66 10.46
C ARG A 110 9.76 -2.71 11.39
N GLY A 111 9.02 -3.30 12.33
CA GLY A 111 8.23 -2.59 13.34
C GLY A 111 6.82 -2.19 12.89
N MET A 112 6.45 -2.40 11.63
CA MET A 112 5.08 -2.21 11.15
C MET A 112 4.19 -3.32 11.72
N LYS A 113 3.51 -3.03 12.83
CA LYS A 113 2.64 -3.98 13.52
C LYS A 113 1.36 -3.24 13.93
N PRO A 114 0.24 -3.46 13.24
CA PRO A 114 -0.99 -2.77 13.58
C PRO A 114 -1.54 -3.28 14.92
N GLU A 115 -2.05 -2.36 15.72
CA GLU A 115 -3.05 -2.69 16.75
C GLU A 115 -4.46 -2.61 16.13
N ARG A 116 -5.40 -3.38 16.70
CA ARG A 116 -6.80 -3.41 16.29
C ARG A 116 -7.67 -2.57 17.22
N PHE A 117 -8.59 -1.81 16.65
CA PHE A 117 -9.61 -1.04 17.37
C PHE A 117 -10.99 -1.41 16.85
N THR A 118 -11.77 -2.13 17.65
CA THR A 118 -13.09 -2.62 17.23
C THR A 118 -14.20 -1.71 17.74
N MET A 119 -15.04 -1.23 16.81
CA MET A 119 -16.22 -0.43 17.10
C MET A 119 -17.26 -0.63 15.99
N TYR A 120 -18.55 -0.56 16.31
CA TYR A 120 -19.64 -0.79 15.33
C TYR A 120 -19.50 -2.10 14.54
N ASN A 121 -19.05 -3.17 15.20
CA ASN A 121 -18.79 -4.47 14.57
C ASN A 121 -17.82 -4.41 13.37
N ARG A 122 -16.90 -3.44 13.37
CA ARG A 122 -15.84 -3.27 12.39
C ARG A 122 -14.49 -3.25 13.10
N THR A 123 -13.48 -3.81 12.46
CA THR A 123 -12.10 -3.73 12.92
C THR A 123 -11.39 -2.62 12.18
N HIS A 124 -10.96 -1.63 12.94
CA HIS A 124 -10.07 -0.56 12.49
C HIS A 124 -8.64 -0.90 12.88
N TYR A 125 -7.67 -0.33 12.17
CA TYR A 125 -6.26 -0.62 12.38
C TYR A 125 -5.52 0.66 12.69
N PHE A 126 -4.58 0.60 13.61
CA PHE A 126 -3.79 1.78 13.94
C PHE A 126 -2.40 1.42 14.42
N GLN A 127 -1.51 2.41 14.37
CA GLN A 127 -0.21 2.31 15.01
C GLN A 127 0.18 3.70 15.55
N ILE A 128 0.73 3.71 16.78
CA ILE A 128 1.11 4.93 17.49
C ILE A 128 2.64 5.01 17.50
N PRO A 129 3.27 6.02 16.88
CA PRO A 129 4.71 6.21 16.98
C PRO A 129 5.06 6.77 18.38
N LYS A 130 6.33 6.65 18.77
CA LYS A 130 6.84 7.33 19.96
C LYS A 130 6.67 8.85 19.81
N ASP A 131 6.26 9.52 20.89
CA ASP A 131 6.07 10.98 20.97
C ASP A 131 5.21 11.53 19.81
N PRO A 132 3.92 11.15 19.73
CA PRO A 132 3.06 11.52 18.62
C PRO A 132 2.81 13.04 18.59
N ILE A 133 2.75 13.61 17.38
CA ILE A 133 2.51 15.04 17.15
C ILE A 133 1.11 15.34 16.59
N GLY A 134 0.36 14.31 16.25
CA GLY A 134 -0.95 14.40 15.61
C GLY A 134 -1.50 13.02 15.28
N THR A 135 -2.75 12.97 14.85
CA THR A 135 -3.40 11.76 14.33
C THR A 135 -3.76 11.99 12.87
N LEU A 136 -3.33 11.10 11.99
CA LEU A 136 -3.82 10.98 10.63
C LEU A 136 -4.89 9.87 10.59
N VAL A 137 -6.13 10.26 10.32
CA VAL A 137 -7.24 9.36 10.10
C VAL A 137 -7.32 9.07 8.60
N TRP A 138 -7.10 7.81 8.23
CA TRP A 138 -7.03 7.33 6.86
C TRP A 138 -8.32 6.62 6.46
N PHE A 139 -8.84 6.96 5.29
CA PHE A 139 -10.03 6.38 4.67
C PHE A 139 -9.66 5.75 3.33
N HIS A 140 -9.74 4.44 3.24
CA HIS A 140 -9.38 3.67 2.04
C HIS A 140 -10.31 3.95 0.85
N GLY A 141 -9.84 3.60 -0.36
CA GLY A 141 -10.64 3.64 -1.57
C GLY A 141 -11.63 2.47 -1.67
N CYS A 142 -12.56 2.56 -2.63
CA CYS A 142 -13.47 1.47 -2.94
C CYS A 142 -12.72 0.15 -3.18
N VAL A 143 -13.20 -0.97 -2.66
CA VAL A 143 -12.59 -2.32 -2.78
C VAL A 143 -11.24 -2.53 -2.09
N HIS A 144 -10.80 -1.58 -1.27
CA HIS A 144 -9.68 -1.72 -0.35
C HIS A 144 -10.19 -1.94 1.09
N ASP A 145 -9.26 -2.18 2.00
CA ASP A 145 -9.53 -2.49 3.41
C ASP A 145 -8.64 -1.65 4.32
N ALA A 146 -9.11 -1.36 5.53
CA ALA A 146 -8.30 -0.65 6.52
C ALA A 146 -6.98 -1.37 6.86
N SER A 147 -6.92 -2.70 6.73
CA SER A 147 -5.71 -3.51 6.96
C SER A 147 -4.64 -3.38 5.86
N ALA A 148 -4.96 -2.80 4.70
CA ALA A 148 -4.04 -2.72 3.57
C ALA A 148 -2.78 -1.90 3.87
N GLY A 149 -2.85 -0.98 4.83
CA GLY A 149 -1.75 -0.11 5.26
C GLY A 149 -0.59 -0.81 5.96
N TRP A 150 -0.68 -2.11 6.23
CA TRP A 150 0.39 -2.88 6.87
C TRP A 150 0.82 -4.07 6.00
N PRO A 151 2.10 -4.46 6.10
CA PRO A 151 2.63 -5.70 5.54
C PRO A 151 1.73 -6.91 5.89
N TYR A 152 1.54 -7.82 4.95
CA TYR A 152 1.01 -9.16 5.29
C TYR A 152 1.93 -9.80 6.33
N ASP A 153 1.35 -10.32 7.41
CA ASP A 153 2.06 -11.07 8.44
C ASP A 153 1.19 -12.25 8.89
N PRO A 154 1.58 -13.52 8.67
CA PRO A 154 0.74 -14.67 8.95
C PRO A 154 0.43 -14.85 10.43
N GLU A 155 1.24 -14.28 11.33
CA GLU A 155 1.07 -14.39 12.78
C GLU A 155 0.32 -13.18 13.33
N ASP A 156 0.75 -11.97 12.98
CA ASP A 156 0.26 -10.73 13.59
C ASP A 156 -0.92 -10.10 12.81
N CYS A 157 -0.93 -10.21 11.48
CA CYS A 157 -1.95 -9.64 10.61
C CYS A 157 -2.18 -10.46 9.32
N PRO A 158 -2.76 -11.67 9.41
CA PRO A 158 -2.99 -12.54 8.25
C PRO A 158 -3.99 -11.93 7.24
N GLU A 159 -4.75 -10.92 7.65
CA GLU A 159 -5.68 -10.17 6.82
C GLU A 159 -5.06 -8.94 6.13
N CYS A 160 -3.82 -8.56 6.47
CA CYS A 160 -3.13 -7.43 5.88
C CYS A 160 -2.68 -7.75 4.45
N LEU A 161 -2.91 -6.83 3.51
CA LEU A 161 -2.49 -7.04 2.12
C LEU A 161 -1.05 -6.61 1.83
N GLY A 162 -0.56 -5.59 2.55
CA GLY A 162 0.77 -5.05 2.30
C GLY A 162 0.92 -4.39 0.92
N LEU A 163 -0.13 -3.71 0.44
CA LEU A 163 -0.07 -2.99 -0.82
C LEU A 163 0.91 -1.81 -0.70
N PRO A 164 1.85 -1.65 -1.65
CA PRO A 164 2.93 -0.67 -1.55
C PRO A 164 2.47 0.75 -1.23
N GLU A 165 1.40 1.23 -1.85
CA GLU A 165 0.94 2.61 -1.70
C GLU A 165 0.38 2.85 -0.28
N GLU A 166 -0.52 2.01 0.21
CA GLU A 166 -1.08 2.13 1.56
C GLU A 166 -0.03 1.89 2.64
N VAL A 167 0.88 0.93 2.44
CA VAL A 167 2.01 0.70 3.35
C VAL A 167 2.90 1.94 3.40
N ALA A 168 3.16 2.59 2.27
CA ALA A 168 3.95 3.80 2.21
C ALA A 168 3.26 5.00 2.90
N HIS A 169 1.93 5.13 2.79
CA HIS A 169 1.18 6.13 3.57
C HIS A 169 1.38 5.93 5.08
N THR A 170 1.23 4.69 5.54
CA THR A 170 1.39 4.33 6.96
C THR A 170 2.80 4.61 7.45
N LYS A 171 3.83 4.17 6.70
CA LYS A 171 5.24 4.43 7.03
C LYS A 171 5.55 5.91 7.12
N GLN A 172 5.13 6.69 6.13
CA GLN A 172 5.35 8.15 6.11
C GLN A 172 4.68 8.83 7.31
N ALA A 173 3.43 8.49 7.62
CA ALA A 173 2.73 9.03 8.77
C ALA A 173 3.50 8.75 10.08
N LEU A 174 3.85 7.47 10.32
CA LEU A 174 4.57 7.04 11.52
C LEU A 174 5.96 7.68 11.63
N ALA A 175 6.72 7.69 10.53
CA ALA A 175 8.05 8.30 10.46
C ALA A 175 7.99 9.79 10.77
N HIS A 176 6.95 10.50 10.35
CA HIS A 176 6.77 11.92 10.63
C HIS A 176 6.04 12.19 11.96
N GLY A 177 5.81 11.16 12.78
CA GLY A 177 5.30 11.27 14.14
C GLY A 177 3.79 11.33 14.27
N TYR A 178 3.05 11.00 13.22
CA TYR A 178 1.61 10.90 13.26
C TYR A 178 1.18 9.51 13.69
N VAL A 179 0.21 9.44 14.59
CA VAL A 179 -0.60 8.23 14.76
C VAL A 179 -1.32 7.97 13.44
N PHE A 180 -1.22 6.77 12.91
CA PHE A 180 -1.98 6.37 11.73
C PHE A 180 -3.19 5.55 12.20
N LEU A 181 -4.41 6.03 11.94
CA LEU A 181 -5.66 5.33 12.21
C LEU A 181 -6.36 5.07 10.87
N ALA A 182 -6.35 3.83 10.39
CA ALA A 182 -7.12 3.39 9.24
C ALA A 182 -8.53 2.99 9.69
N VAL A 183 -9.53 3.74 9.22
CA VAL A 183 -10.94 3.45 9.46
C VAL A 183 -11.46 2.55 8.36
N GLU A 184 -12.32 1.61 8.74
CA GLU A 184 -12.89 0.61 7.83
C GLU A 184 -14.28 1.06 7.39
N SER A 185 -14.59 1.00 6.10
CA SER A 185 -15.91 1.39 5.58
C SER A 185 -17.03 0.52 6.12
N ARG A 186 -18.25 1.08 6.20
CA ARG A 186 -19.43 0.32 6.62
C ARG A 186 -19.84 -0.71 5.58
N ASN A 187 -19.87 -0.33 4.31
CA ASN A 187 -20.13 -1.28 3.24
C ASN A 187 -18.98 -2.28 3.16
N ARG A 188 -19.27 -3.58 3.35
CA ARG A 188 -18.31 -4.69 3.24
C ARG A 188 -18.60 -5.63 2.06
N ASP A 189 -19.50 -5.24 1.15
CA ASP A 189 -19.80 -6.01 -0.06
C ASP A 189 -18.57 -6.13 -0.95
N LEU A 190 -18.33 -7.32 -1.49
CA LEU A 190 -17.14 -7.62 -2.31
C LEU A 190 -16.93 -6.65 -3.48
N LYS A 191 -18.00 -6.04 -3.99
CA LYS A 191 -17.99 -5.06 -5.10
C LYS A 191 -18.18 -3.61 -4.64
N GLY A 192 -18.52 -3.38 -3.37
CA GLY A 192 -19.05 -2.11 -2.87
C GLY A 192 -18.30 -1.50 -1.68
N ARG A 193 -17.25 -2.14 -1.15
CA ARG A 193 -16.36 -1.71 -0.03
C ARG A 193 -15.87 -0.26 -0.13
N CYS A 194 -16.76 0.71 0.06
CA CYS A 194 -16.58 2.13 -0.17
C CYS A 194 -17.15 2.89 1.01
N PHE A 195 -16.63 4.09 1.25
CA PHE A 195 -17.26 5.02 2.18
C PHE A 195 -18.50 5.64 1.57
N ASP A 196 -19.57 5.70 2.37
CA ASP A 196 -20.80 6.38 2.01
C ASP A 196 -21.00 7.66 2.83
N PHE A 197 -21.47 8.70 2.15
CA PHE A 197 -21.81 9.99 2.75
C PHE A 197 -23.32 10.31 2.62
N GLY A 198 -24.13 9.31 2.29
CA GLY A 198 -25.57 9.45 2.15
C GLY A 198 -26.28 9.92 3.42
N PRO A 199 -27.52 10.41 3.31
CA PRO A 199 -28.32 10.81 4.47
C PRO A 199 -28.90 9.61 5.25
N ASP A 200 -28.84 8.40 4.69
CA ASP A 200 -29.38 7.18 5.31
C ASP A 200 -28.42 6.64 6.38
N ASN A 201 -28.85 6.68 7.64
CA ASN A 201 -28.07 6.20 8.78
C ASN A 201 -27.74 4.69 8.70
N SER A 202 -28.53 3.90 7.98
CA SER A 202 -28.31 2.47 7.86
C SER A 202 -27.14 2.11 6.93
N THR A 203 -26.73 3.02 6.02
CA THR A 203 -25.66 2.79 5.03
C THR A 203 -24.49 3.77 5.17
N SER A 204 -24.74 4.96 5.71
CA SER A 204 -23.79 6.07 5.72
C SER A 204 -22.73 5.92 6.82
N ASP A 205 -21.47 6.16 6.45
CA ASP A 205 -20.36 6.20 7.40
C ASP A 205 -20.35 7.51 8.23
N THR A 206 -21.18 8.50 7.87
CA THR A 206 -21.15 9.85 8.46
C THR A 206 -21.57 9.92 9.91
N PHE A 207 -22.33 8.93 10.37
CA PHE A 207 -22.81 8.86 11.75
C PHE A 207 -21.79 8.18 12.66
N GLU A 208 -21.16 7.09 12.19
CA GLU A 208 -20.27 6.28 13.01
C GLU A 208 -18.80 6.71 12.94
N ALA A 209 -18.31 7.18 11.78
CA ALA A 209 -16.89 7.52 11.64
C ALA A 209 -16.43 8.67 12.55
N PRO A 210 -17.18 9.78 12.73
CA PRO A 210 -16.81 10.82 13.70
C PRO A 210 -16.75 10.29 15.13
N GLU A 211 -17.64 9.38 15.51
CA GLU A 211 -17.66 8.75 16.83
C GLU A 211 -16.49 7.80 17.03
N ILE A 212 -16.14 6.99 16.02
CA ILE A 212 -14.93 6.16 15.98
C ILE A 212 -13.70 7.03 16.24
N VAL A 213 -13.55 8.13 15.49
CA VAL A 213 -12.41 9.04 15.62
C VAL A 213 -12.37 9.67 17.01
N GLN A 214 -13.47 10.24 17.51
CA GLN A 214 -13.50 10.86 18.84
C GLN A 214 -13.22 9.84 19.95
N ARG A 215 -13.81 8.65 19.87
CA ARG A 215 -13.60 7.59 20.86
C ARG A 215 -12.14 7.14 20.85
N PHE A 216 -11.57 6.90 19.68
CA PHE A 216 -10.18 6.49 19.52
C PHE A 216 -9.22 7.51 20.15
N VAL A 217 -9.30 8.78 19.76
CA VAL A 217 -8.39 9.81 20.30
C VAL A 217 -8.60 10.06 21.78
N THR A 218 -9.81 9.84 22.31
CA THR A 218 -10.09 9.93 23.75
C THR A 218 -9.44 8.79 24.52
N VAL A 219 -9.68 7.56 24.11
CA VAL A 219 -9.16 6.35 24.78
C VAL A 219 -7.64 6.29 24.71
N LYS A 220 -7.03 6.75 23.61
CA LYS A 220 -5.57 6.78 23.44
C LYS A 220 -4.91 8.06 23.98
N GLY A 221 -5.67 8.97 24.60
CA GLY A 221 -5.11 10.19 25.23
C GLY A 221 -4.57 11.23 24.24
N LEU A 222 -5.07 11.24 23.01
CA LEU A 222 -4.59 12.07 21.89
C LEU A 222 -5.44 13.33 21.66
N THR A 223 -6.43 13.61 22.51
CA THR A 223 -7.41 14.73 22.32
C THR A 223 -6.80 16.12 22.25
N LYS A 224 -5.57 16.31 22.75
CA LYS A 224 -4.84 17.59 22.69
C LYS A 224 -4.01 17.76 21.42
N LEU A 225 -3.88 16.72 20.60
CA LEU A 225 -3.09 16.73 19.37
C LEU A 225 -3.99 17.04 18.16
N PRO A 226 -3.44 17.66 17.11
CA PRO A 226 -4.19 17.92 15.88
C PRO A 226 -4.60 16.61 15.20
N ILE A 227 -5.82 16.59 14.67
CA ILE A 227 -6.36 15.48 13.86
C ILE A 227 -6.37 15.91 12.40
N TYR A 228 -5.86 15.09 11.50
CA TYR A 228 -5.93 15.28 10.06
C TYR A 228 -6.71 14.12 9.46
N SER A 229 -7.55 14.39 8.47
CA SER A 229 -8.20 13.34 7.68
C SER A 229 -7.52 13.22 6.32
N ALA A 230 -7.38 12.01 5.81
CA ALA A 230 -6.90 11.76 4.47
C ALA A 230 -7.61 10.53 3.91
N GLY A 231 -7.77 10.47 2.60
CA GLY A 231 -8.26 9.28 1.95
C GLY A 231 -8.16 9.38 0.46
N VAL A 232 -8.50 8.27 -0.19
CA VAL A 232 -8.44 8.09 -1.64
C VAL A 232 -9.80 7.70 -2.20
N SER A 233 -10.14 8.17 -3.41
CA SER A 233 -11.39 7.79 -4.09
C SER A 233 -12.64 8.10 -3.24
N SER A 234 -13.49 7.12 -2.92
CA SER A 234 -14.62 7.32 -1.99
C SER A 234 -14.17 7.81 -0.61
N GLY A 235 -13.07 7.27 -0.10
CA GLY A 235 -12.42 7.71 1.13
C GLY A 235 -11.92 9.15 1.07
N ALA A 236 -11.46 9.64 -0.09
CA ALA A 236 -11.06 11.05 -0.27
C ALA A 236 -12.24 11.99 -0.12
N SER A 237 -13.33 11.67 -0.83
CA SER A 237 -14.58 12.43 -0.74
C SER A 237 -15.09 12.44 0.70
N PHE A 238 -15.02 11.30 1.39
CA PHE A 238 -15.42 11.19 2.79
C PHE A 238 -14.49 12.01 3.72
N ALA A 239 -13.17 11.90 3.57
CA ALA A 239 -12.17 12.57 4.37
C ALA A 239 -12.30 14.10 4.33
N VAL A 240 -12.60 14.67 3.16
CA VAL A 240 -12.83 16.12 3.01
C VAL A 240 -14.14 16.54 3.66
N LYS A 241 -15.17 15.68 3.65
CA LYS A 241 -16.49 16.01 4.19
C LYS A 241 -16.61 15.80 5.69
N LEU A 242 -15.83 14.87 6.25
CA LEU A 242 -15.79 14.49 7.66
C LEU A 242 -15.70 15.67 8.66
N PRO A 243 -14.87 16.72 8.43
CA PRO A 243 -14.72 17.83 9.38
C PRO A 243 -16.04 18.51 9.76
N LYS A 244 -17.05 18.47 8.88
CA LYS A 244 -18.37 19.06 9.16
C LYS A 244 -19.01 18.45 10.42
N ALA A 245 -18.85 17.16 10.65
CA ALA A 245 -19.49 16.45 11.76
C ALA A 245 -19.00 17.00 13.10
N PHE A 246 -17.72 17.36 13.15
CA PHE A 246 -17.08 17.93 14.31
C PHE A 246 -17.51 19.38 14.61
N PHE A 247 -18.41 20.00 13.84
CA PHE A 247 -19.02 21.27 14.26
C PHE A 247 -20.18 21.09 15.25
N SER A 248 -20.72 19.88 15.38
CA SER A 248 -21.71 19.55 16.41
C SER A 248 -21.11 19.75 17.83
N PRO A 249 -21.90 20.25 18.80
CA PRO A 249 -21.47 20.40 20.19
C PRO A 249 -21.18 19.06 20.89
N GLU A 250 -21.61 17.94 20.34
CA GLU A 250 -21.35 16.58 20.87
C GLU A 250 -19.87 16.18 20.73
N TYR A 251 -19.16 16.79 19.77
CA TYR A 251 -17.76 16.50 19.54
C TYR A 251 -16.85 17.51 20.25
N THR A 252 -15.91 16.97 21.03
CA THR A 252 -14.92 17.71 21.82
C THR A 252 -13.61 17.93 21.07
N VAL A 253 -13.40 17.23 19.96
CA VAL A 253 -12.23 17.37 19.08
C VAL A 253 -12.59 18.08 17.77
N ARG A 254 -11.58 18.48 16.99
CA ARG A 254 -11.74 19.12 15.69
C ARG A 254 -10.71 18.60 14.70
N VAL A 255 -11.12 18.43 13.44
CA VAL A 255 -10.20 18.15 12.34
C VAL A 255 -9.49 19.44 11.94
N SER A 256 -8.17 19.36 11.83
CA SER A 256 -7.23 20.47 11.59
C SER A 256 -6.84 20.62 10.11
N GLY A 257 -7.14 19.62 9.29
CA GLY A 257 -6.82 19.60 7.86
C GLY A 257 -7.35 18.33 7.19
N ALA A 258 -7.62 18.39 5.89
CA ALA A 258 -8.03 17.24 5.09
C ALA A 258 -7.13 17.07 3.84
N ILE A 259 -6.92 15.82 3.41
CA ILE A 259 -6.24 15.47 2.16
C ILE A 259 -7.21 14.66 1.29
N SER A 260 -7.40 15.09 0.05
CA SER A 260 -8.25 14.43 -0.95
C SER A 260 -7.38 13.87 -2.06
N GLU A 261 -7.31 12.55 -2.16
CA GLU A 261 -6.54 11.87 -3.20
C GLU A 261 -7.44 11.25 -4.27
N ALA A 262 -7.15 11.60 -5.53
CA ALA A 262 -7.82 11.05 -6.71
C ALA A 262 -9.35 11.16 -6.73
N ASN A 263 -9.97 12.07 -5.96
CA ASN A 263 -11.40 12.32 -6.08
C ASN A 263 -11.81 13.72 -5.65
N ALA A 264 -12.89 14.18 -6.27
CA ALA A 264 -13.61 15.38 -5.93
C ALA A 264 -14.72 15.12 -4.89
N ILE A 265 -15.31 16.21 -4.42
CA ILE A 265 -16.58 16.21 -3.69
C ILE A 265 -17.66 16.85 -4.57
N SER A 266 -18.88 16.32 -4.55
CA SER A 266 -20.05 17.10 -4.98
C SER A 266 -20.38 18.10 -3.88
N ILE A 267 -20.32 19.39 -4.22
CA ILE A 267 -20.55 20.50 -3.30
C ILE A 267 -22.02 20.59 -2.90
N GLU A 268 -22.91 20.38 -3.87
CA GLU A 268 -24.36 20.45 -3.70
C GLU A 268 -24.81 19.36 -2.73
N ALA A 269 -24.38 18.11 -2.96
CA ALA A 269 -24.72 16.98 -2.11
C ALA A 269 -24.09 17.06 -0.71
N TRP A 270 -23.00 17.82 -0.56
CA TRP A 270 -22.29 17.91 0.73
C TRP A 270 -23.00 18.81 1.74
N GLY A 271 -23.69 19.85 1.27
CA GLY A 271 -24.36 20.83 2.13
C GLY A 271 -23.37 21.73 2.88
N LEU A 272 -22.26 22.09 2.24
CA LEU A 272 -21.28 23.06 2.76
C LEU A 272 -21.86 24.47 2.90
N LEU A 273 -22.73 24.84 1.97
CA LEU A 273 -23.31 26.17 1.85
C LEU A 273 -24.71 26.20 2.45
N ASN A 274 -25.10 27.35 3.01
CA ASN A 274 -26.45 27.63 3.45
C ASN A 274 -27.33 28.01 2.25
N THR A 275 -28.62 28.23 2.48
CA THR A 275 -29.58 28.56 1.40
C THR A 275 -29.29 29.91 0.74
N GLN A 276 -28.48 30.77 1.36
CA GLN A 276 -28.01 32.04 0.83
C GLN A 276 -26.63 31.94 0.14
N GLY A 277 -26.07 30.74 -0.01
CA GLY A 277 -24.77 30.50 -0.63
C GLY A 277 -23.55 30.82 0.24
N GLY A 278 -23.75 31.13 1.53
CA GLY A 278 -22.69 31.35 2.51
C GLY A 278 -22.20 30.07 3.18
N LEU A 279 -20.96 30.08 3.69
CA LEU A 279 -20.35 28.92 4.36
C LEU A 279 -21.06 28.58 5.69
N ARG A 280 -21.55 27.34 5.85
CA ARG A 280 -22.21 26.88 7.09
C ARG A 280 -21.24 26.60 8.23
N PHE A 281 -20.00 26.27 7.90
CA PHE A 281 -18.99 25.82 8.85
C PHE A 281 -17.84 26.83 8.89
N PRO A 282 -18.00 27.96 9.59
CA PRO A 282 -16.96 28.99 9.64
C PRO A 282 -15.70 28.43 10.30
N ARG A 283 -14.53 28.65 9.67
CA ARG A 283 -13.24 28.02 10.03
C ARG A 283 -13.15 26.55 9.65
N PHE A 284 -13.79 26.15 8.56
CA PHE A 284 -13.52 24.86 7.92
C PHE A 284 -12.00 24.69 7.69
N PRO A 285 -11.42 23.51 7.98
CA PRO A 285 -9.97 23.35 7.93
C PRO A 285 -9.42 23.42 6.50
N PRO A 286 -8.12 23.69 6.33
CA PRO A 286 -7.46 23.63 5.03
C PRO A 286 -7.62 22.26 4.35
N VAL A 287 -7.66 22.25 3.01
CA VAL A 287 -7.81 21.02 2.22
C VAL A 287 -6.73 20.93 1.15
N ALA A 288 -5.93 19.86 1.16
CA ALA A 288 -4.95 19.58 0.12
C ALA A 288 -5.52 18.57 -0.88
N TYR A 289 -5.31 18.77 -2.17
CA TYR A 289 -5.73 17.87 -3.23
C TYR A 289 -4.53 17.22 -3.93
N VAL A 290 -4.54 15.90 -4.06
CA VAL A 290 -3.61 15.14 -4.89
C VAL A 290 -4.39 14.70 -6.13
N ILE A 291 -4.18 15.42 -7.23
CA ILE A 291 -5.01 15.36 -8.43
C ILE A 291 -4.31 14.52 -9.49
N MET A 292 -5.01 13.54 -10.04
CA MET A 292 -4.52 12.75 -11.17
C MET A 292 -4.33 13.61 -12.43
N GLY A 293 -3.49 13.11 -13.33
CA GLY A 293 -3.01 13.85 -14.50
C GLY A 293 -4.05 13.93 -15.61
N GLN A 294 -3.57 14.05 -16.83
CA GLN A 294 -4.43 14.08 -18.03
C GLN A 294 -5.18 12.77 -18.26
N GLU A 295 -4.72 11.66 -17.67
CA GLU A 295 -5.38 10.36 -17.79
C GLU A 295 -6.68 10.27 -16.99
N ASP A 296 -7.01 11.27 -16.16
CA ASP A 296 -8.26 11.36 -15.40
C ASP A 296 -8.91 12.76 -15.53
N PRO A 297 -9.32 13.15 -16.75
CA PRO A 297 -9.71 14.53 -17.02
C PRO A 297 -10.96 14.96 -16.25
N GLY A 298 -11.93 14.05 -16.09
CA GLY A 298 -13.19 14.33 -15.39
C GLY A 298 -12.99 14.58 -13.90
N SER A 299 -12.27 13.70 -13.20
CA SER A 299 -11.98 13.90 -11.77
C SER A 299 -11.07 15.11 -11.57
N ARG A 300 -10.11 15.33 -12.47
CA ARG A 300 -9.21 16.48 -12.44
C ARG A 300 -9.97 17.81 -12.49
N GLU A 301 -10.88 17.97 -13.44
CA GLU A 301 -11.70 19.19 -13.57
C GLU A 301 -12.46 19.47 -12.26
N GLN A 302 -13.21 18.47 -11.76
CA GLN A 302 -13.99 18.61 -10.53
C GLN A 302 -13.14 18.90 -9.28
N MET A 303 -11.94 18.34 -9.19
CA MET A 303 -11.02 18.63 -8.07
C MET A 303 -10.49 20.06 -8.14
N LEU A 304 -10.16 20.56 -9.33
CA LEU A 304 -9.72 21.95 -9.53
C LEU A 304 -10.85 22.95 -9.23
N GLU A 305 -12.09 22.63 -9.62
CA GLU A 305 -13.28 23.41 -9.26
C GLU A 305 -13.45 23.48 -7.74
N ASN A 306 -13.32 22.36 -7.04
CA ASN A 306 -13.36 22.31 -5.57
C ASN A 306 -12.28 23.20 -4.93
N VAL A 307 -11.04 23.16 -5.44
CA VAL A 307 -9.97 24.04 -4.97
C VAL A 307 -10.34 25.52 -5.17
N GLY A 308 -10.84 25.87 -6.35
CA GLY A 308 -11.27 27.24 -6.66
C GLY A 308 -12.39 27.71 -5.74
N LEU A 309 -13.37 26.84 -5.48
CA LEU A 309 -14.49 27.12 -4.60
C LEU A 309 -14.05 27.32 -3.14
N PHE A 310 -13.17 26.47 -2.62
CA PHE A 310 -12.61 26.63 -1.29
C PHE A 310 -11.87 27.95 -1.13
N LYS A 311 -11.02 28.31 -2.10
CA LYS A 311 -10.34 29.60 -2.12
C LYS A 311 -11.34 30.75 -2.11
N LYS A 312 -12.43 30.68 -2.90
CA LYS A 312 -13.50 31.68 -2.93
C LYS A 312 -14.17 31.88 -1.56
N PHE A 313 -14.31 30.82 -0.77
CA PHE A 313 -14.87 30.89 0.59
C PHE A 313 -13.83 31.13 1.69
N GLY A 314 -12.58 31.47 1.33
CA GLY A 314 -11.52 31.74 2.30
C GLY A 314 -11.01 30.50 3.04
N ILE A 315 -11.30 29.30 2.53
CA ILE A 315 -10.74 28.04 3.01
C ILE A 315 -9.41 27.83 2.29
N PRO A 316 -8.26 27.77 2.99
CA PRO A 316 -7.00 27.48 2.34
C PRO A 316 -7.09 26.13 1.62
N SER A 317 -6.85 26.13 0.32
CA SER A 317 -6.89 24.93 -0.52
C SER A 317 -5.77 25.00 -1.54
N ASP A 318 -5.10 23.89 -1.80
CA ASP A 318 -4.06 23.82 -2.82
C ASP A 318 -3.95 22.40 -3.38
N TRP A 319 -3.23 22.24 -4.49
CA TRP A 319 -3.14 20.94 -5.16
C TRP A 319 -1.76 20.61 -5.73
N VAL A 320 -1.51 19.32 -5.93
CA VAL A 320 -0.38 18.77 -6.67
C VAL A 320 -0.88 17.78 -7.72
N SER A 321 -0.20 17.72 -8.88
CA SER A 321 -0.52 16.78 -9.95
C SER A 321 0.29 15.49 -9.82
N VAL A 322 -0.39 14.38 -10.06
CA VAL A 322 0.20 13.08 -10.35
C VAL A 322 0.26 12.93 -11.86
N TRP A 323 1.41 12.59 -12.43
CA TRP A 323 1.57 12.41 -13.87
C TRP A 323 1.89 10.95 -14.19
N PRO A 324 1.57 10.48 -15.41
CA PRO A 324 1.98 9.16 -15.86
C PRO A 324 3.49 8.96 -15.69
N ARG A 325 3.87 7.75 -15.30
CA ARG A 325 5.26 7.37 -15.01
C ARG A 325 5.77 6.39 -16.05
N THR A 326 7.07 6.46 -16.32
CA THR A 326 7.74 5.44 -17.11
C THR A 326 7.98 4.19 -16.26
N VAL A 327 7.45 3.06 -16.72
CA VAL A 327 7.78 1.74 -16.20
C VAL A 327 9.12 1.33 -16.79
N ASN A 328 10.13 1.21 -15.94
CA ASN A 328 11.48 0.79 -16.31
C ASN A 328 11.89 -0.48 -15.54
N SER A 329 13.13 -0.91 -15.73
CA SER A 329 13.63 -2.17 -15.16
C SER A 329 13.67 -2.22 -13.62
N SER A 330 13.74 -1.07 -12.92
CA SER A 330 13.73 -0.99 -11.45
C SER A 330 12.37 -0.58 -10.87
N TYR A 331 11.42 -0.13 -11.71
CA TYR A 331 10.15 0.45 -11.29
C TYR A 331 9.46 -0.30 -10.14
N PHE A 332 9.15 -1.58 -10.32
CA PHE A 332 8.45 -2.36 -9.29
C PHE A 332 9.28 -2.55 -8.02
N SER A 333 10.60 -2.71 -8.16
CA SER A 333 11.49 -2.82 -6.98
C SER A 333 11.68 -1.50 -6.25
N ASP A 334 11.57 -0.35 -6.94
CA ASP A 334 11.66 0.99 -6.37
C ASP A 334 10.38 1.35 -5.58
N ARG A 335 9.25 0.75 -5.95
CA ARG A 335 7.95 0.98 -5.31
C ARG A 335 7.64 -0.05 -4.22
N SER A 336 7.98 -1.32 -4.44
CA SER A 336 7.68 -2.38 -3.47
C SER A 336 8.94 -3.02 -2.90
N PRO A 337 9.13 -3.01 -1.56
CA PRO A 337 10.20 -3.79 -0.95
C PRO A 337 9.94 -5.32 -1.02
N ALA A 338 8.77 -5.74 -1.51
CA ALA A 338 8.44 -7.13 -1.77
C ALA A 338 9.03 -7.66 -3.09
N ILE A 339 9.44 -6.76 -3.98
CA ILE A 339 9.91 -7.10 -5.33
C ILE A 339 11.39 -6.78 -5.42
N GLU A 340 12.21 -7.80 -5.60
CA GLU A 340 13.63 -7.64 -5.83
C GLU A 340 13.90 -6.98 -7.19
N LEU A 341 15.06 -6.33 -7.33
CA LEU A 341 15.47 -5.73 -8.61
C LEU A 341 15.49 -6.76 -9.75
N LYS A 342 15.92 -7.99 -9.49
CA LYS A 342 15.92 -9.08 -10.48
C LYS A 342 14.50 -9.45 -10.91
N GLN A 343 13.55 -9.49 -9.98
CA GLN A 343 12.13 -9.72 -10.29
C GLN A 343 11.54 -8.57 -11.08
N SER A 344 11.80 -7.32 -10.67
CA SER A 344 11.38 -6.12 -11.38
C SER A 344 11.86 -6.13 -12.83
N ARG A 345 13.13 -6.49 -13.07
CA ARG A 345 13.69 -6.64 -14.43
C ARG A 345 12.95 -7.71 -15.25
N ALA A 346 12.64 -8.86 -14.65
CA ALA A 346 11.89 -9.92 -15.31
C ALA A 346 10.45 -9.49 -15.65
N ILE A 347 9.76 -8.82 -14.72
CA ILE A 347 8.42 -8.27 -14.92
C ILE A 347 8.43 -7.24 -16.05
N TYR A 348 9.35 -6.25 -16.00
CA TYR A 348 9.47 -5.22 -17.03
C TYR A 348 9.71 -5.80 -18.43
N ARG A 349 10.67 -6.73 -18.57
CA ARG A 349 10.95 -7.40 -19.86
C ARG A 349 9.73 -8.15 -20.38
N ALA A 350 9.00 -8.84 -19.51
CA ALA A 350 7.79 -9.57 -19.89
C ALA A 350 6.66 -8.63 -20.31
N LEU A 351 6.44 -7.52 -19.59
CA LEU A 351 5.43 -6.51 -19.93
C LEU A 351 5.73 -5.84 -21.28
N LYS A 352 7.01 -5.51 -21.54
CA LYS A 352 7.46 -4.97 -22.83
C LYS A 352 7.23 -5.95 -23.97
N ALA A 353 7.62 -7.22 -23.78
CA ALA A 353 7.38 -8.29 -24.76
C ALA A 353 5.89 -8.59 -25.01
N LEU A 354 5.00 -8.21 -24.09
CA LEU A 354 3.55 -8.34 -24.22
C LEU A 354 2.89 -7.12 -24.87
N GLY A 355 3.65 -6.05 -25.14
CA GLY A 355 3.13 -4.78 -25.64
C GLY A 355 2.32 -3.99 -24.61
N VAL A 356 2.44 -4.31 -23.32
CA VAL A 356 1.78 -3.56 -22.23
C VAL A 356 2.53 -2.27 -21.94
N VAL A 357 3.86 -2.36 -22.03
CA VAL A 357 4.79 -1.23 -21.93
C VAL A 357 5.45 -1.07 -23.29
N ASP A 358 5.55 0.16 -23.79
CA ASP A 358 6.18 0.46 -25.08
C ASP A 358 7.71 0.55 -24.98
N GLU A 359 8.36 1.00 -26.06
CA GLU A 359 9.81 1.12 -26.12
C GLU A 359 10.38 2.16 -25.14
N ASP A 360 9.63 3.24 -24.91
CA ASP A 360 9.99 4.38 -24.06
C ASP A 360 9.63 4.15 -22.58
N GLY A 361 8.92 3.07 -22.27
CA GLY A 361 8.52 2.69 -20.92
C GLY A 361 7.13 3.20 -20.53
N HIS A 362 6.34 3.75 -21.45
CA HIS A 362 4.97 4.15 -21.18
C HIS A 362 4.00 2.98 -21.32
N LEU A 363 2.88 3.05 -20.60
CA LEU A 363 1.80 2.09 -20.75
C LEU A 363 1.03 2.37 -22.03
N THR A 364 0.77 1.33 -22.82
CA THR A 364 0.07 1.44 -24.11
C THR A 364 -1.45 1.55 -23.97
N GLY A 365 -1.97 1.50 -22.75
CA GLY A 365 -3.37 1.63 -22.42
C GLY A 365 -3.59 1.56 -20.91
N ASN A 366 -4.86 1.58 -20.52
CA ASN A 366 -5.22 1.58 -19.11
C ASN A 366 -5.20 0.16 -18.52
N PRO A 367 -4.30 -0.15 -17.57
CA PRO A 367 -4.14 -1.51 -17.02
C PRO A 367 -5.39 -2.05 -16.32
N ARG A 368 -6.25 -1.18 -15.76
CA ARG A 368 -7.49 -1.56 -15.07
C ARG A 368 -8.64 -1.81 -16.04
N HIS A 369 -8.82 -0.94 -17.02
CA HIS A 369 -9.95 -1.01 -17.96
C HIS A 369 -9.67 -1.94 -19.14
N ASP A 370 -8.48 -1.83 -19.74
CA ASP A 370 -8.16 -2.54 -20.98
C ASP A 370 -7.82 -4.01 -20.78
N VAL A 371 -7.63 -4.46 -19.54
CA VAL A 371 -7.47 -5.89 -19.22
C VAL A 371 -8.67 -6.73 -19.71
N ARG A 372 -9.84 -6.12 -19.88
CA ARG A 372 -11.07 -6.77 -20.39
C ARG A 372 -11.35 -6.46 -21.87
N ASN A 373 -10.61 -5.55 -22.47
CA ASN A 373 -10.83 -5.08 -23.83
C ASN A 373 -10.11 -5.98 -24.84
N LYS A 374 -10.87 -6.82 -25.57
CA LYS A 374 -10.34 -7.81 -26.52
C LYS A 374 -9.51 -7.21 -27.67
N THR A 375 -9.69 -5.93 -27.98
CA THR A 375 -8.94 -5.26 -29.05
C THR A 375 -7.71 -4.53 -28.53
N SER A 376 -7.56 -4.38 -27.21
CA SER A 376 -6.40 -3.71 -26.61
C SER A 376 -5.19 -4.64 -26.53
N PRO A 377 -3.96 -4.13 -26.74
CA PRO A 377 -2.72 -4.83 -26.38
C PRO A 377 -2.68 -5.29 -24.92
N LEU A 378 -3.50 -4.72 -24.04
CA LEU A 378 -3.60 -5.05 -22.62
C LEU A 378 -4.61 -6.17 -22.32
N PHE A 379 -5.32 -6.71 -23.31
CA PHE A 379 -6.30 -7.78 -23.08
C PHE A 379 -5.68 -8.92 -22.26
N GLN A 380 -6.24 -9.19 -21.09
CA GLN A 380 -5.74 -10.21 -20.15
C GLN A 380 -4.23 -10.12 -19.86
N TRP A 381 -3.66 -8.90 -19.83
CA TRP A 381 -2.22 -8.70 -19.61
C TRP A 381 -1.72 -9.43 -18.36
N ASN A 382 -2.50 -9.43 -17.28
CA ASN A 382 -2.14 -10.06 -16.02
C ASN A 382 -2.10 -11.59 -16.13
N VAL A 383 -3.01 -12.18 -16.90
CA VAL A 383 -2.98 -13.63 -17.21
C VAL A 383 -1.76 -13.98 -18.04
N ARG A 384 -1.51 -13.21 -19.11
CA ARG A 384 -0.38 -13.43 -20.02
C ARG A 384 0.96 -13.20 -19.31
N LEU A 385 1.03 -12.26 -18.39
CA LEU A 385 2.21 -12.02 -17.56
C LEU A 385 2.48 -13.23 -16.66
N GLN A 386 1.45 -13.73 -15.96
CA GLN A 386 1.59 -14.93 -15.12
C GLN A 386 1.96 -16.18 -15.91
N GLN A 387 1.49 -16.32 -17.16
CA GLN A 387 1.91 -17.42 -18.05
C GLN A 387 3.41 -17.34 -18.40
N ARG A 388 3.96 -16.14 -18.58
CA ARG A 388 5.39 -15.92 -18.84
C ARG A 388 6.26 -15.99 -17.58
N LEU A 389 5.69 -15.64 -16.43
CA LEU A 389 6.34 -15.57 -15.14
C LEU A 389 5.56 -16.44 -14.14
N PRO A 390 5.69 -17.78 -14.20
CA PRO A 390 4.82 -18.73 -13.49
C PRO A 390 4.96 -18.71 -11.96
N TRP A 391 5.97 -18.01 -11.46
CA TRP A 391 6.20 -17.72 -10.04
C TRP A 391 5.31 -16.59 -9.51
N LEU A 392 4.77 -15.75 -10.40
CA LEU A 392 3.65 -14.88 -10.07
C LEU A 392 2.41 -15.73 -9.88
N ASN A 393 1.53 -15.30 -8.99
CA ASN A 393 0.32 -16.06 -8.71
C ASN A 393 -0.94 -15.20 -8.86
N ARG A 394 -2.07 -15.88 -9.02
CA ARG A 394 -3.41 -15.28 -9.14
C ARG A 394 -4.39 -15.87 -8.14
N ASN A 395 -3.87 -16.60 -7.15
CA ASN A 395 -4.72 -17.24 -6.16
C ASN A 395 -5.01 -16.22 -5.05
N ARG A 396 -6.28 -16.00 -4.75
CA ARG A 396 -6.72 -15.11 -3.67
C ARG A 396 -6.37 -15.65 -2.28
N ASP A 397 -6.19 -16.96 -2.18
CA ASP A 397 -5.90 -17.67 -0.94
C ASP A 397 -4.40 -17.78 -0.66
N LYS A 398 -3.56 -17.25 -1.57
CA LYS A 398 -2.11 -17.18 -1.39
C LYS A 398 -1.69 -15.78 -0.92
N PRO A 399 -0.52 -15.64 -0.29
CA PRO A 399 0.01 -14.34 0.11
C PRO A 399 -0.01 -13.33 -1.07
N PRO A 400 -0.50 -12.10 -0.83
CA PRO A 400 -0.88 -11.13 -1.87
C PRO A 400 0.32 -10.52 -2.65
N MET A 401 1.52 -10.73 -2.14
CA MET A 401 2.73 -9.95 -2.40
C MET A 401 3.26 -10.04 -3.84
N LEU A 402 3.13 -11.22 -4.46
CA LEU A 402 3.53 -11.46 -5.86
C LEU A 402 2.31 -11.82 -6.71
N THR A 403 1.16 -11.22 -6.37
CA THR A 403 -0.07 -11.42 -7.12
C THR A 403 -0.24 -10.39 -8.23
N VAL A 404 -0.93 -10.80 -9.30
CA VAL A 404 -1.38 -9.92 -10.40
C VAL A 404 -2.91 -9.78 -10.40
N LEU A 405 -3.49 -9.84 -9.20
CA LEU A 405 -4.92 -9.69 -8.95
C LEU A 405 -5.28 -8.20 -8.88
N SER A 406 -6.38 -7.83 -9.55
CA SER A 406 -6.95 -6.48 -9.47
C SER A 406 -7.22 -6.13 -8.01
N ASP A 407 -6.77 -4.93 -7.61
CA ASP A 407 -7.03 -4.31 -6.32
C ASP A 407 -6.56 -5.15 -5.10
N ARG A 408 -5.62 -6.08 -5.33
CA ARG A 408 -4.99 -6.93 -4.30
C ARG A 408 -3.51 -7.25 -4.58
N GLY A 409 -3.00 -6.90 -5.76
CA GLY A 409 -1.66 -7.27 -6.18
C GLY A 409 -0.77 -6.06 -6.45
N THR A 410 0.42 -6.08 -5.86
CA THR A 410 1.46 -5.05 -6.02
C THR A 410 1.68 -4.67 -7.48
N ILE A 411 1.85 -5.64 -8.39
CA ILE A 411 2.12 -5.32 -9.80
C ILE A 411 0.94 -4.61 -10.46
N TYR A 412 -0.28 -4.99 -10.08
CA TYR A 412 -1.50 -4.40 -10.65
C TYR A 412 -1.67 -2.95 -10.17
N GLU A 413 -1.52 -2.72 -8.87
CA GLU A 413 -1.53 -1.38 -8.26
C GLU A 413 -0.47 -0.49 -8.91
N GLU A 414 0.78 -0.94 -8.94
CA GLU A 414 1.89 -0.13 -9.46
C GLU A 414 1.76 0.21 -10.94
N LEU A 415 1.08 -0.63 -11.74
CA LEU A 415 0.75 -0.29 -13.12
C LEU A 415 -0.35 0.76 -13.21
N ASN A 416 -1.39 0.69 -12.38
CA ASN A 416 -2.40 1.76 -12.34
C ASN A 416 -1.79 3.08 -11.85
N VAL A 417 -0.88 3.02 -10.89
CA VAL A 417 -0.08 4.14 -10.40
C VAL A 417 0.75 4.74 -11.55
N ALA A 418 1.40 3.89 -12.36
CA ALA A 418 2.14 4.34 -13.54
C ALA A 418 1.23 5.01 -14.58
N PHE A 419 0.01 4.52 -14.75
CA PHE A 419 -0.98 5.10 -15.65
C PHE A 419 -1.54 6.44 -15.13
N ALA A 420 -1.56 6.66 -13.82
CA ALA A 420 -2.03 7.90 -13.19
C ALA A 420 -3.50 8.24 -13.48
N GLN A 421 -4.39 7.25 -13.42
CA GLN A 421 -5.84 7.45 -13.44
C GLN A 421 -6.49 6.84 -12.20
N HIS A 422 -7.20 7.68 -11.43
CA HIS A 422 -8.05 7.28 -10.29
C HIS A 422 -7.46 6.21 -9.36
N GLU A 423 -6.24 6.42 -8.85
CA GLU A 423 -5.48 5.42 -8.07
C GLU A 423 -4.94 5.97 -6.74
N ILE A 424 -4.58 5.07 -5.82
CA ILE A 424 -3.87 5.37 -4.58
C ILE A 424 -2.42 5.76 -4.88
N ILE A 425 -1.91 6.82 -4.25
CA ILE A 425 -0.56 7.34 -4.48
C ILE A 425 0.09 8.01 -3.26
N ALA A 426 1.08 7.33 -2.70
CA ALA A 426 1.75 7.74 -1.48
C ALA A 426 2.76 8.89 -1.62
N ASP A 427 3.13 9.27 -2.84
CA ASP A 427 4.23 10.21 -3.12
C ASP A 427 4.07 11.56 -2.41
N TYR A 428 2.83 11.98 -2.14
CA TYR A 428 2.51 13.35 -1.74
C TYR A 428 1.97 13.47 -0.31
N LEU A 429 1.96 12.40 0.49
CA LEU A 429 1.41 12.47 1.86
C LEU A 429 2.16 13.49 2.73
N VAL A 430 3.49 13.40 2.79
CA VAL A 430 4.32 14.29 3.62
C VAL A 430 4.21 15.76 3.21
N PRO A 431 4.33 16.16 1.93
CA PRO A 431 4.16 17.56 1.56
C PRO A 431 2.76 18.09 1.91
N CYS A 432 1.70 17.29 1.73
CA CYS A 432 0.36 17.67 2.17
C CYS A 432 0.27 17.87 3.69
N LEU A 433 0.85 16.97 4.51
CA LEU A 433 0.85 17.11 5.97
C LEU A 433 1.61 18.36 6.45
N VAL A 434 2.75 18.67 5.83
CA VAL A 434 3.52 19.89 6.12
C VAL A 434 2.75 21.14 5.72
N TRP A 435 2.10 21.12 4.57
CA TRP A 435 1.23 22.20 4.10
C TRP A 435 0.05 22.43 5.07
N LEU A 436 -0.63 21.37 5.51
CA LEU A 436 -1.73 21.44 6.48
C LEU A 436 -1.26 21.98 7.84
N ARG A 437 -0.08 21.57 8.33
CA ARG A 437 0.52 22.12 9.57
C ARG A 437 0.82 23.60 9.47
N SER A 438 1.17 24.10 8.29
CA SER A 438 1.34 25.53 8.03
C SER A 438 0.01 26.29 7.93
N LYS A 439 -1.13 25.61 8.04
CA LYS A 439 -2.47 26.13 7.77
C LYS A 439 -2.64 26.63 6.34
N GLY A 440 -2.01 25.94 5.39
CA GLY A 440 -2.04 26.27 3.97
C GLY A 440 -1.28 27.54 3.58
N LYS A 441 -0.25 27.90 4.35
CA LYS A 441 0.58 29.10 4.09
C LYS A 441 1.80 28.84 3.22
N GLN A 442 2.28 27.60 3.17
CA GLN A 442 3.39 27.19 2.31
C GLN A 442 2.88 26.85 0.91
N ASP A 443 3.78 26.84 -0.07
CA ASP A 443 3.48 26.42 -1.43
C ASP A 443 3.50 24.88 -1.52
N LEU A 444 2.37 24.26 -1.82
CA LEU A 444 2.27 22.78 -1.85
C LEU A 444 3.09 22.18 -2.99
N LYS A 445 3.21 22.89 -4.12
CA LYS A 445 3.99 22.42 -5.28
C LYS A 445 5.48 22.40 -4.95
N GLU A 446 5.98 23.41 -4.25
CA GLU A 446 7.38 23.46 -3.82
C GLU A 446 7.67 22.41 -2.74
N LEU A 447 6.78 22.27 -1.75
CA LEU A 447 6.87 21.18 -0.77
C LEU A 447 6.89 19.81 -1.46
N SER A 448 6.08 19.61 -2.51
CA SER A 448 6.02 18.36 -3.25
C SER A 448 7.32 18.02 -3.97
N LYS A 449 8.08 19.01 -4.45
CA LYS A 449 9.41 18.78 -5.02
C LYS A 449 10.43 18.40 -3.95
N GLN A 450 10.32 18.98 -2.75
CA GLN A 450 11.30 18.81 -1.67
C GLN A 450 11.07 17.55 -0.84
N LEU A 451 9.80 17.22 -0.59
CA LEU A 451 9.37 16.19 0.35
C LEU A 451 8.62 15.04 -0.31
N GLY A 452 8.35 15.13 -1.62
CA GLY A 452 7.72 14.04 -2.35
C GLY A 452 8.60 12.80 -2.39
N VAL A 453 7.99 11.62 -2.32
CA VAL A 453 8.71 10.34 -2.29
C VAL A 453 8.58 9.65 -3.64
N GLN A 454 9.70 9.26 -4.24
CA GLN A 454 9.71 8.48 -5.50
C GLN A 454 9.97 6.99 -5.26
N ARG A 455 10.82 6.67 -4.27
CA ARG A 455 11.25 5.31 -3.93
C ARG A 455 10.60 4.84 -2.64
N LEU A 456 9.39 4.30 -2.73
CA LEU A 456 8.64 3.81 -1.58
C LEU A 456 9.34 2.64 -0.86
N ARG A 457 10.13 1.85 -1.59
CA ARG A 457 10.92 0.73 -1.04
C ARG A 457 11.79 1.14 0.17
N ASP A 458 12.28 2.39 0.17
CA ASP A 458 13.27 2.89 1.12
C ASP A 458 12.60 3.54 2.35
N LEU A 459 11.28 3.70 2.33
CA LEU A 459 10.53 4.22 3.46
C LEU A 459 10.57 3.25 4.63
N THR A 460 10.85 3.78 5.82
CA THR A 460 10.75 3.06 7.09
C THR A 460 9.88 3.86 8.04
N MET A 461 9.43 3.25 9.15
CA MET A 461 8.75 3.98 10.23
C MET A 461 9.73 4.68 11.20
N THR A 462 11.03 4.67 10.92
CA THR A 462 12.04 5.32 11.76
C THR A 462 11.74 6.81 11.83
N ARG A 463 11.73 7.37 13.04
CA ARG A 463 11.32 8.75 13.27
C ARG A 463 12.22 9.74 12.50
N ILE A 464 11.60 10.56 11.67
CA ILE A 464 12.19 11.70 10.97
C ILE A 464 11.71 12.97 11.69
N TYR A 465 12.66 13.77 12.17
CA TYR A 465 12.38 15.06 12.77
C TYR A 465 12.50 16.15 11.70
N PHE A 466 11.44 16.92 11.48
CA PHE A 466 11.54 18.17 10.74
C PHE A 466 12.53 19.06 11.47
N SER A 467 13.58 19.54 10.79
CA SER A 467 14.59 20.40 11.39
C SER A 467 14.13 21.86 11.42
N PRO A 468 14.34 22.59 12.53
CA PRO A 468 14.77 22.05 13.82
C PRO A 468 13.64 21.24 14.49
N PRO A 469 13.96 20.15 15.22
CA PRO A 469 12.96 19.35 15.91
C PRO A 469 12.06 20.26 16.75
N PRO A 470 10.73 20.07 16.72
CA PRO A 470 9.85 20.90 17.51
C PRO A 470 10.28 20.80 18.99
N PRO A 471 10.32 21.93 19.72
CA PRO A 471 10.61 21.89 21.14
C PRO A 471 9.62 20.92 21.82
N PRO A 472 10.04 20.19 22.87
CA PRO A 472 9.17 19.25 23.56
C PRO A 472 7.85 19.91 23.93
N PRO A 473 6.71 19.19 23.87
CA PRO A 473 5.41 19.77 24.14
C PRO A 473 5.46 20.53 25.47
N ARG A 474 5.28 21.86 25.44
CA ARG A 474 5.14 22.61 26.68
C ARG A 474 3.93 22.04 27.39
N ALA A 475 4.13 21.57 28.62
CA ALA A 475 3.03 21.20 29.49
C ALA A 475 2.04 22.36 29.48
N ASN A 476 0.81 22.09 29.01
CA ASN A 476 -0.23 23.10 28.97
C ASN A 476 -0.40 23.60 30.41
N PRO A 477 -0.21 24.90 30.70
CA PRO A 477 -0.39 25.39 32.05
C PRO A 477 -1.79 25.02 32.50
N ALA A 478 -1.85 24.25 33.58
CA ALA A 478 -3.09 23.76 34.13
C ALA A 478 -4.01 24.95 34.46
N GLY A 479 -5.29 24.82 34.10
CA GLY A 479 -6.37 25.37 34.91
C GLY A 479 -6.98 26.70 34.43
N LEU A 480 -7.99 26.58 33.57
CA LEU A 480 -9.28 27.20 33.88
C LEU A 480 -10.34 26.11 33.87
N ARG A 481 -10.50 25.45 35.03
CA ARG A 481 -11.62 24.56 35.32
C ARG A 481 -12.91 25.39 35.21
N ARG A 482 -13.65 25.27 34.11
CA ARG A 482 -15.08 25.57 34.13
C ARG A 482 -15.77 24.43 34.90
N LYS A 483 -16.50 24.79 35.97
CA LYS A 483 -17.38 23.86 36.68
C LYS A 483 -18.35 23.21 35.66
N PRO A 484 -18.56 21.88 35.70
CA PRO A 484 -19.56 21.26 34.85
C PRO A 484 -20.96 21.72 35.29
N PRO A 485 -21.92 21.86 34.34
CA PRO A 485 -23.31 22.12 34.69
C PRO A 485 -23.86 20.96 35.51
N SER A 486 -24.51 21.27 36.62
CA SER A 486 -25.24 20.33 37.46
C SER A 486 -26.46 19.78 36.70
N GLY A 487 -26.31 18.64 36.00
CA GLY A 487 -27.45 18.05 35.30
C GLY A 487 -27.26 16.69 34.60
N LEU A 488 -26.07 16.09 34.57
CA LEU A 488 -25.79 14.90 33.74
C LEU A 488 -25.51 13.60 34.51
N LYS A 489 -26.05 13.47 35.73
CA LYS A 489 -25.86 12.28 36.59
C LYS A 489 -26.97 11.22 36.50
N LYS A 490 -27.83 11.23 35.47
CA LYS A 490 -28.98 10.30 35.38
C LYS A 490 -29.07 9.43 34.12
N LEU A 491 -28.01 9.32 33.32
CA LEU A 491 -28.04 8.51 32.09
C LEU A 491 -26.99 7.38 32.02
N PHE A 492 -26.29 7.09 33.12
CA PHE A 492 -25.23 6.05 33.13
C PHE A 492 -25.50 4.83 34.02
N ASP A 493 -26.69 4.72 34.65
CA ASP A 493 -27.01 3.60 35.56
C ASP A 493 -28.12 2.66 35.04
N ALA A 494 -28.36 2.56 33.73
CA ALA A 494 -29.31 1.58 33.20
C ALA A 494 -28.78 0.92 31.92
N GLY A 495 -28.31 -0.33 32.04
CA GLY A 495 -28.03 -1.17 30.88
C GLY A 495 -26.89 -2.17 31.03
N VAL A 496 -26.85 -2.95 32.11
CA VAL A 496 -26.24 -4.30 32.08
C VAL A 496 -27.33 -5.26 32.53
N GLY A 497 -27.86 -5.99 31.55
CA GLY A 497 -28.82 -7.07 31.66
C GLY A 497 -28.75 -7.84 30.35
#